data_AF-A0A958BHC5-F1
#
_entry.id   AF-A0A958BHC5-F1
#
_cell.length_a   1.000
_cell.length_b   1.000
_cell.length_c   1.000
_cell.angle_alpha   90.00
_cell.angle_beta   90.00
_cell.angle_gamma   90.00
#
_symmetry.space_group_name_H-M   'P 1'
#
loop_
_entity.id
_entity.type
_entity.pdbx_description
1 polymer ?
#
loop_
_entity_poly.entity_id
_entity_poly.type
_entity_poly.pdbx_seq_one_letter_code
_entity_poly.pdbx_strand_id
1 'polypeptide(L)'
;MGSDAGRREPRKRYACRASLSGEPVSAGRETWRSKSGETLTPVPLPFDPEAIEPGDRSVWRYRAMFPLDLAPICLGEGGTPMIEASLVGLPVHFKVDYQQPSGSYKDRGSALVAAALVDTPARAAVIDSSGNAGASMAAYLARTNLPLKLFAPRDTPESKLRQAAAHGAEIDRSAETRLEAARLAQAAAGKGTAYASHVYHPLFLVGQMTMAWEIWEDLDRTLPDIVIVPVGNGLIVLGLHHGFKALVTAGLAERLPRIYGVQASACAPIFDAFQRGADQVGEAASRPTLAGGLRVEAPPRGSQALAAVRESGGAMLTVSEAEIRRGQALAANLGWYVEPSSAVGLAGLVKLDKVIETGSRVVLPLTGSGLKS
;
A
#
# COMPACT_ATOMS: atom_id res chain seq x y z
N MET A 1 43.15 -20.85 26.18
CA MET A 1 43.16 -19.94 25.02
C MET A 1 41.81 -20.05 24.36
N GLY A 2 40.93 -19.09 24.64
CA GLY A 2 39.52 -19.13 24.24
C GLY A 2 39.36 -18.85 22.75
N SER A 3 38.56 -19.69 22.10
CA SER A 3 38.15 -19.53 20.70
C SER A 3 37.22 -18.33 20.57
N ASP A 4 37.70 -17.33 19.84
CA ASP A 4 36.94 -16.20 19.33
C ASP A 4 35.98 -16.70 18.24
N ALA A 5 34.81 -17.19 18.67
CA ALA A 5 33.73 -17.60 17.78
C ALA A 5 32.86 -16.38 17.47
N GLY A 6 33.09 -15.83 16.28
CA GLY A 6 32.51 -14.60 15.74
C GLY A 6 31.03 -14.36 16.02
N ARG A 7 30.73 -13.17 16.54
CA ARG A 7 29.47 -12.48 16.26
C ARG A 7 29.69 -11.52 15.09
N ARG A 8 29.35 -11.98 13.88
CA ARG A 8 29.20 -11.13 12.68
C ARG A 8 28.23 -9.98 12.99
N GLU A 9 28.53 -8.81 12.41
CA GLU A 9 27.88 -7.50 12.62
C GLU A 9 26.35 -7.49 12.74
N PRO A 10 25.74 -6.53 13.47
CA PRO A 10 24.31 -6.27 13.37
C PRO A 10 23.94 -5.66 11.99
N ARG A 11 23.64 -6.56 11.03
CA ARG A 11 22.78 -6.36 9.85
C ARG A 11 21.36 -6.00 10.35
N LYS A 12 20.60 -4.98 9.93
CA LYS A 12 20.71 -3.86 8.98
C LYS A 12 20.25 -2.58 9.68
N ARG A 13 20.82 -1.42 9.29
CA ARG A 13 20.43 -0.07 9.74
C ARG A 13 19.64 0.64 8.64
N TYR A 14 18.78 1.57 9.04
CA TYR A 14 17.82 2.23 8.15
C TYR A 14 18.35 3.54 7.60
N ALA A 15 18.05 3.80 6.32
CA ALA A 15 18.03 5.14 5.78
C ALA A 15 16.66 5.39 5.13
N CYS A 16 16.04 6.51 5.48
CA CYS A 16 14.89 7.05 4.78
C CYS A 16 15.22 8.46 4.31
N ARG A 17 14.48 8.96 3.33
CA ARG A 17 14.46 10.38 2.98
C ARG A 17 13.15 10.99 3.43
N ALA A 18 13.21 12.20 3.97
CA ALA A 18 12.02 13.02 4.17
C ALA A 18 11.46 13.49 2.81
N SER A 19 10.14 13.59 2.71
CA SER A 19 9.46 13.81 1.44
C SER A 19 9.82 15.11 0.71
N LEU A 20 10.06 16.21 1.42
CA LEU A 20 10.34 17.53 0.83
C LEU A 20 11.82 17.88 0.83
N SER A 21 12.58 17.52 1.88
CA SER A 21 14.00 17.84 1.94
C SER A 21 14.88 16.85 1.20
N GLY A 22 14.40 15.62 0.98
CA GLY A 22 15.22 14.54 0.42
C GLY A 22 16.39 14.12 1.31
N GLU A 23 16.57 14.72 2.48
CA GLU A 23 17.72 14.48 3.36
C GLU A 23 17.63 13.10 4.02
N PRO A 24 18.75 12.37 4.15
CA PRO A 24 18.79 11.11 4.88
C PRO A 24 18.40 11.26 6.35
N VAL A 25 17.55 10.36 6.84
CA VAL A 25 17.10 10.28 8.23
C VAL A 25 17.23 8.84 8.71
N SER A 26 17.70 8.67 9.95
CA SER A 26 17.65 7.38 10.65
C SER A 26 16.21 7.09 11.10
N ALA A 27 15.64 5.96 10.67
CA ALA A 27 14.28 5.58 11.01
C ALA A 27 14.27 4.23 11.72
N GLY A 28 14.02 4.16 13.03
CA GLY A 28 13.93 2.91 13.78
C GLY A 28 12.57 2.20 13.66
N ARG A 29 12.35 1.17 14.50
CA ARG A 29 11.12 0.36 14.53
C ARG A 29 9.86 1.17 14.85
N GLU A 30 10.02 2.23 15.64
CA GLU A 30 8.93 3.15 16.01
C GLU A 30 8.93 4.44 15.16
N THR A 31 9.91 4.63 14.27
CA THR A 31 10.02 5.89 13.53
C THR A 31 9.07 5.91 12.36
N TRP A 32 7.94 6.57 12.56
CA TRP A 32 6.90 6.69 11.54
C TRP A 32 6.99 8.00 10.73
N ARG A 33 7.64 9.05 11.23
CA ARG A 33 7.81 10.32 10.49
C ARG A 33 9.13 11.02 10.78
N SER A 34 9.51 11.99 9.95
CA SER A 34 10.67 12.85 10.22
C SER A 34 10.42 13.76 11.43
N LYS A 35 11.49 14.37 11.96
CA LYS A 35 11.38 15.39 13.01
C LYS A 35 10.58 16.62 12.57
N SER A 36 10.58 16.94 11.27
CA SER A 36 9.81 18.03 10.65
C SER A 36 8.33 17.69 10.43
N GLY A 37 7.89 16.47 10.74
CA GLY A 37 6.50 16.06 10.55
C GLY A 37 6.22 15.31 9.25
N GLU A 38 7.23 15.15 8.39
CA GLU A 38 7.09 14.66 7.02
C GLU A 38 7.05 13.13 6.92
N THR A 39 6.47 12.64 5.83
CA THR A 39 6.51 11.20 5.52
C THR A 39 7.94 10.76 5.20
N LEU A 40 8.22 9.50 5.53
CA LEU A 40 9.51 8.88 5.26
C LEU A 40 9.40 7.90 4.10
N THR A 41 10.37 7.96 3.18
CA THR A 41 10.48 7.03 2.07
C THR A 41 11.79 6.25 2.20
N PRO A 42 11.80 4.92 2.08
CA PRO A 42 13.03 4.15 2.10
C PRO A 42 13.99 4.65 1.03
N VAL A 43 15.30 4.68 1.33
CA VAL A 43 16.30 4.74 0.25
C VAL A 43 16.13 3.51 -0.66
N PRO A 44 16.60 3.55 -1.92
CA PRO A 44 16.56 2.38 -2.79
C PRO A 44 17.11 1.15 -2.06
N LEU A 45 16.25 0.15 -1.88
CA LEU A 45 16.61 -1.07 -1.17
C LEU A 45 17.37 -1.98 -2.14
N PRO A 46 18.43 -2.67 -1.69
CA PRO A 46 19.08 -3.67 -2.51
C PRO A 46 18.08 -4.80 -2.79
N PHE A 47 18.17 -5.38 -3.99
CA PHE A 47 17.40 -6.54 -4.39
C PHE A 47 18.35 -7.63 -4.88
N ASP A 48 18.23 -8.82 -4.29
CA ASP A 48 19.02 -10.00 -4.65
C ASP A 48 18.07 -11.19 -4.85
N PRO A 49 17.88 -11.68 -6.09
CA PRO A 49 16.93 -12.75 -6.37
C PRO A 49 17.33 -14.08 -5.71
N GLU A 50 18.61 -14.29 -5.41
CA GLU A 50 19.09 -15.52 -4.75
C GLU A 50 18.80 -15.51 -3.25
N ALA A 51 18.46 -14.35 -2.69
CA ALA A 51 18.09 -14.19 -1.29
C ALA A 51 16.58 -14.37 -1.03
N ILE A 52 15.78 -14.64 -2.07
CA ILE A 52 14.35 -14.97 -1.93
C ILE A 52 14.23 -16.36 -1.33
N GLU A 53 13.42 -16.52 -0.28
CA GLU A 53 13.22 -17.81 0.38
C GLU A 53 12.07 -18.59 -0.29
N PRO A 54 12.32 -19.60 -1.16
CA PRO A 54 11.28 -20.22 -1.99
C PRO A 54 10.29 -21.07 -1.20
N GLY A 55 10.65 -21.49 0.01
CA GLY A 55 9.77 -22.26 0.91
C GLY A 55 8.73 -21.40 1.65
N ASP A 56 8.89 -20.08 1.64
CA ASP A 56 7.95 -19.14 2.23
C ASP A 56 7.06 -18.54 1.13
N ARG A 57 5.75 -18.69 1.31
CA ARG A 57 4.74 -18.15 0.39
C ARG A 57 4.27 -16.75 0.77
N SER A 58 4.74 -16.22 1.88
CA SER A 58 4.34 -14.91 2.39
C SER A 58 5.28 -13.80 1.92
N VAL A 59 4.97 -12.55 2.28
CA VAL A 59 5.88 -11.40 2.07
C VAL A 59 7.23 -11.58 2.76
N TRP A 60 7.32 -12.44 3.79
CA TRP A 60 8.54 -12.69 4.54
C TRP A 60 9.62 -13.42 3.73
N ARG A 61 9.26 -14.02 2.59
CA ARG A 61 10.24 -14.53 1.62
C ARG A 61 11.25 -13.48 1.13
N TYR A 62 10.90 -12.19 1.25
CA TYR A 62 11.75 -11.05 0.89
C TYR A 62 12.46 -10.40 2.08
N ARG A 63 12.50 -11.04 3.25
CA ARG A 63 13.12 -10.47 4.46
C ARG A 63 14.58 -10.04 4.26
N ALA A 64 15.29 -10.72 3.36
CA ALA A 64 16.65 -10.36 2.97
C ALA A 64 16.75 -9.03 2.20
N MET A 65 15.65 -8.43 1.73
CA MET A 65 15.59 -7.12 1.08
C MET A 65 15.06 -6.02 2.03
N PHE A 66 14.41 -6.39 3.13
CA PHE A 66 13.88 -5.41 4.08
C PHE A 66 15.00 -4.61 4.75
N PRO A 67 14.75 -3.33 5.12
CA PRO A 67 15.75 -2.49 5.79
C PRO A 67 16.04 -2.95 7.23
N LEU A 68 15.32 -3.98 7.70
CA LEU A 68 15.40 -4.54 9.04
C LEU A 68 15.40 -6.04 9.04
N ASP A 69 16.10 -6.59 10.02
CA ASP A 69 15.78 -7.91 10.53
C ASP A 69 14.58 -7.78 11.48
N LEU A 70 13.51 -8.51 11.21
CA LEU A 70 12.24 -8.49 11.94
C LEU A 70 11.82 -9.93 12.20
N ALA A 71 11.33 -10.21 13.41
CA ALA A 71 10.64 -11.46 13.67
C ALA A 71 9.28 -11.44 12.94
N PRO A 72 9.00 -12.40 12.02
CA PRO A 72 7.77 -12.39 11.25
C PRO A 72 6.51 -12.47 12.12
N ILE A 73 5.55 -11.60 11.83
CA ILE A 73 4.14 -11.81 12.16
C ILE A 73 3.44 -12.11 10.85
N CYS A 74 3.11 -13.38 10.63
CA CYS A 74 2.60 -13.89 9.36
C CYS A 74 1.18 -14.43 9.55
N LEU A 75 0.27 -13.99 8.67
CA LEU A 75 -1.06 -14.54 8.49
C LEU A 75 -1.21 -15.27 7.15
N GLY A 76 -0.10 -15.46 6.41
CA GLY A 76 -0.07 -16.04 5.08
C GLY A 76 -0.21 -15.00 3.96
N GLU A 77 0.08 -13.74 4.23
CA GLU A 77 0.00 -12.63 3.29
C GLU A 77 1.09 -12.65 2.24
N GLY A 78 0.78 -12.27 1.01
CA GLY A 78 1.66 -12.44 -0.14
C GLY A 78 1.34 -13.70 -0.93
N GLY A 79 2.09 -13.94 -2.02
CA GLY A 79 1.89 -15.10 -2.88
C GLY A 79 0.46 -15.22 -3.43
N THR A 80 -0.25 -14.09 -3.58
CA THR A 80 -1.62 -14.07 -4.09
C THR A 80 -1.64 -14.44 -5.58
N PRO A 81 -2.72 -15.06 -6.07
CA PRO A 81 -2.79 -15.47 -7.47
C PRO A 81 -2.56 -14.31 -8.44
N MET A 82 -1.85 -14.59 -9.53
CA MET A 82 -1.88 -13.80 -10.77
C MET A 82 -2.75 -14.56 -11.77
N ILE A 83 -3.86 -13.96 -12.19
CA ILE A 83 -4.81 -14.61 -13.10
C ILE A 83 -4.90 -13.80 -14.38
N GLU A 84 -4.67 -14.43 -15.52
CA GLU A 84 -4.89 -13.79 -16.82
C GLU A 84 -6.37 -13.87 -17.21
N ALA A 85 -6.92 -12.75 -17.70
CA ALA A 85 -8.19 -12.74 -18.39
C ALA A 85 -8.16 -11.73 -19.55
N SER A 86 -8.93 -12.02 -20.61
CA SER A 86 -9.09 -11.07 -21.70
C SER A 86 -10.10 -9.99 -21.32
N LEU A 87 -9.68 -8.74 -21.39
CA LEU A 87 -10.54 -7.58 -21.21
C LEU A 87 -10.18 -6.53 -22.26
N VAL A 88 -11.19 -5.83 -22.79
CA VAL A 88 -11.02 -4.82 -23.85
C VAL A 88 -10.18 -5.34 -25.04
N GLY A 89 -10.32 -6.63 -25.36
CA GLY A 89 -9.57 -7.26 -26.46
C GLY A 89 -8.08 -7.50 -26.17
N LEU A 90 -7.62 -7.34 -24.93
CA LEU A 90 -6.22 -7.50 -24.52
C LEU A 90 -6.10 -8.53 -23.37
N PRO A 91 -5.01 -9.33 -23.32
CA PRO A 91 -4.70 -10.15 -22.15
C PRO A 91 -4.26 -9.26 -20.99
N VAL A 92 -4.92 -9.38 -19.84
CA VAL A 92 -4.63 -8.59 -18.64
C VAL A 92 -4.37 -9.53 -17.48
N HIS A 93 -3.30 -9.28 -16.76
CA HIS A 93 -2.89 -10.03 -15.57
C HIS A 93 -3.46 -9.36 -14.32
N PHE A 94 -4.35 -10.07 -13.61
CA PHE A 94 -4.98 -9.58 -12.40
C PHE A 94 -4.25 -10.12 -11.18
N LYS A 95 -3.64 -9.23 -10.39
CA LYS A 95 -3.01 -9.59 -9.12
C LYS A 95 -4.09 -9.58 -8.02
N VAL A 96 -4.47 -10.76 -7.55
CA VAL A 96 -5.71 -10.96 -6.78
C VAL A 96 -5.52 -10.69 -5.28
N ASP A 97 -5.11 -9.47 -4.95
CA ASP A 97 -4.74 -9.03 -3.60
C ASP A 97 -5.92 -8.82 -2.64
N TYR A 98 -7.16 -9.00 -3.11
CA TYR A 98 -8.30 -9.10 -2.21
C TYR A 98 -8.36 -10.44 -1.47
N GLN A 99 -7.57 -11.45 -1.87
CA GLN A 99 -7.45 -12.75 -1.20
C GLN A 99 -6.41 -12.78 -0.08
N GLN A 100 -5.81 -11.64 0.25
CA GLN A 100 -4.96 -11.51 1.42
C GLN A 100 -5.75 -11.81 2.72
N PRO A 101 -5.11 -12.16 3.85
CA PRO A 101 -5.78 -12.65 5.06
C PRO A 101 -6.92 -11.77 5.62
N SER A 102 -6.78 -10.44 5.60
CA SER A 102 -7.82 -9.49 6.00
C SER A 102 -8.75 -9.09 4.84
N GLY A 103 -8.55 -9.66 3.66
CA GLY A 103 -9.30 -9.37 2.44
C GLY A 103 -8.79 -8.14 1.69
N SER A 104 -7.55 -7.70 1.91
CA SER A 104 -6.99 -6.52 1.24
C SER A 104 -5.46 -6.52 1.16
N TYR A 105 -4.93 -5.91 0.09
CA TYR A 105 -3.50 -5.67 -0.12
C TYR A 105 -2.76 -4.99 1.05
N LYS A 106 -3.49 -4.32 1.95
CA LYS A 106 -2.94 -3.64 3.15
C LYS A 106 -2.16 -4.59 4.05
N ASP A 107 -2.45 -5.88 3.98
CA ASP A 107 -1.78 -6.93 4.74
C ASP A 107 -0.27 -6.94 4.51
N ARG A 108 0.18 -6.67 3.29
CA ARG A 108 1.60 -6.60 2.94
C ARG A 108 2.35 -5.59 3.80
N GLY A 109 1.75 -4.40 3.99
CA GLY A 109 2.32 -3.35 4.83
C GLY A 109 2.13 -3.59 6.32
N SER A 110 0.95 -4.08 6.71
CA SER A 110 0.62 -4.32 8.12
C SER A 110 1.51 -5.38 8.76
N ALA A 111 1.88 -6.43 8.02
CA ALA A 111 2.79 -7.47 8.49
C ALA A 111 4.11 -6.88 9.02
N LEU A 112 4.76 -6.04 8.21
CA LEU A 112 6.05 -5.44 8.57
C LEU A 112 5.92 -4.40 9.69
N VAL A 113 4.85 -3.60 9.69
CA VAL A 113 4.64 -2.62 10.77
C VAL A 113 4.35 -3.32 12.09
N ALA A 114 3.45 -4.30 12.12
CA ALA A 114 3.15 -5.06 13.33
C ALA A 114 4.41 -5.75 13.88
N ALA A 115 5.17 -6.43 13.02
CA ALA A 115 6.43 -7.08 13.40
C ALA A 115 7.47 -6.09 13.96
N ALA A 116 7.52 -4.87 13.43
CA ALA A 116 8.41 -3.85 13.97
C ALA A 116 7.95 -3.35 15.34
N LEU A 117 6.64 -3.16 15.55
CA LEU A 117 6.09 -2.59 16.78
C LEU A 117 6.13 -3.56 17.97
N VAL A 118 6.05 -4.88 17.76
CA VAL A 118 6.16 -5.85 18.87
C VAL A 118 7.56 -5.95 19.46
N ASP A 119 8.58 -5.54 18.70
CA ASP A 119 9.97 -5.50 19.14
C ASP A 119 10.35 -4.18 19.85
N THR A 120 9.36 -3.39 20.27
CA THR A 120 9.58 -2.08 20.89
C THR A 120 9.02 -2.04 22.31
N PRO A 121 9.37 -1.03 23.13
CA PRO A 121 8.78 -0.86 24.46
C PRO A 121 7.30 -0.45 24.47
N ALA A 122 6.66 -0.36 23.30
CA ALA A 122 5.26 -0.01 23.19
C ALA A 122 4.36 -1.04 23.90
N ARG A 123 3.36 -0.52 24.62
CA ARG A 123 2.35 -1.30 25.36
C ARG A 123 0.98 -1.24 24.70
N ALA A 124 0.81 -0.36 23.71
CA ALA A 124 -0.37 -0.26 22.87
C ALA A 124 0.00 0.33 21.50
N ALA A 125 -0.87 0.16 20.52
CA ALA A 125 -0.79 0.79 19.23
C ALA A 125 -2.07 1.59 18.92
N VAL A 126 -1.93 2.63 18.11
CA VAL A 126 -3.05 3.41 17.57
C VAL A 126 -3.00 3.49 16.05
N ILE A 127 -4.15 3.59 15.39
CA ILE A 127 -4.26 3.79 13.94
C ILE A 127 -5.46 4.68 13.59
N ASP A 128 -5.31 5.49 12.54
CA ASP A 128 -6.33 6.37 11.96
C ASP A 128 -6.92 5.77 10.67
N SER A 129 -7.86 4.83 10.80
CA SER A 129 -8.40 4.18 9.60
C SER A 129 -9.86 3.79 9.74
N SER A 130 -10.65 4.20 8.75
CA SER A 130 -12.06 3.83 8.58
C SER A 130 -12.30 2.70 7.57
N GLY A 131 -11.27 1.89 7.28
CA GLY A 131 -11.36 0.83 6.26
C GLY A 131 -10.24 -0.20 6.34
N ASN A 132 -9.80 -0.68 5.17
CA ASN A 132 -8.92 -1.85 5.06
C ASN A 132 -7.62 -1.80 5.88
N ALA A 133 -7.02 -0.63 6.07
CA ALA A 133 -5.78 -0.53 6.85
C ALA A 133 -6.00 -0.80 8.35
N GLY A 134 -7.11 -0.30 8.91
CA GLY A 134 -7.48 -0.55 10.31
C GLY A 134 -7.80 -2.02 10.56
N ALA A 135 -8.61 -2.64 9.68
CA ALA A 135 -8.94 -4.05 9.79
C ALA A 135 -7.72 -4.97 9.60
N SER A 136 -6.84 -4.63 8.65
CA SER A 136 -5.58 -5.32 8.43
C SER A 136 -4.69 -5.24 9.68
N MET A 137 -4.37 -4.04 10.17
CA MET A 137 -3.53 -3.87 11.36
C MET A 137 -4.10 -4.60 12.59
N ALA A 138 -5.42 -4.54 12.79
CA ALA A 138 -6.09 -5.27 13.87
C ALA A 138 -5.86 -6.79 13.75
N ALA A 139 -5.98 -7.36 12.55
CA ALA A 139 -5.75 -8.79 12.31
C ALA A 139 -4.32 -9.23 12.68
N TYR A 140 -3.30 -8.43 12.33
CA TYR A 140 -1.91 -8.73 12.69
C TYR A 140 -1.65 -8.60 14.18
N LEU A 141 -2.10 -7.50 14.80
CA LEU A 141 -1.87 -7.27 16.22
C LEU A 141 -2.67 -8.22 17.12
N ALA A 142 -3.75 -8.81 16.63
CA ALA A 142 -4.46 -9.90 17.31
C ALA A 142 -3.60 -11.16 17.53
N ARG A 143 -2.48 -11.33 16.81
CA ARG A 143 -1.49 -12.40 17.04
C ARG A 143 -0.46 -12.04 18.11
N THR A 144 -0.62 -10.90 18.77
CA THR A 144 0.36 -10.30 19.67
C THR A 144 -0.32 -9.88 20.97
N ASN A 145 0.48 -9.47 21.96
CA ASN A 145 -0.02 -8.86 23.18
C ASN A 145 -0.12 -7.33 23.10
N LEU A 146 -0.03 -6.74 21.89
CA LEU A 146 -0.07 -5.30 21.68
C LEU A 146 -1.50 -4.85 21.30
N PRO A 147 -2.30 -4.31 22.25
CA PRO A 147 -3.66 -3.88 21.97
C PRO A 147 -3.68 -2.72 20.96
N LEU A 148 -4.70 -2.70 20.10
CA LEU A 148 -4.89 -1.67 19.08
C LEU A 148 -6.12 -0.82 19.40
N LYS A 149 -5.95 0.51 19.38
CA LYS A 149 -7.05 1.47 19.35
C LYS A 149 -7.15 2.11 17.96
N LEU A 150 -8.32 2.03 17.33
CA LEU A 150 -8.60 2.51 15.99
C LEU A 150 -9.49 3.76 16.06
N PHE A 151 -8.98 4.88 15.56
CA PHE A 151 -9.73 6.13 15.41
C PHE A 151 -10.37 6.18 14.03
N ALA A 152 -11.69 6.33 13.99
CA ALA A 152 -12.48 6.48 12.77
C ALA A 152 -13.48 7.64 12.90
N PRO A 153 -13.84 8.31 11.80
CA PRO A 153 -14.92 9.30 11.79
C PRO A 153 -16.25 8.72 12.29
N ARG A 154 -17.05 9.56 12.94
CA ARG A 154 -18.35 9.19 13.51
C ARG A 154 -19.29 8.63 12.45
N ASP A 155 -19.24 9.11 11.22
CA ASP A 155 -20.07 8.65 10.10
C ASP A 155 -19.58 7.36 9.42
N THR A 156 -18.47 6.77 9.89
CA THR A 156 -17.93 5.54 9.31
C THR A 156 -18.95 4.39 9.42
N PRO A 157 -19.32 3.73 8.30
CA PRO A 157 -20.24 2.60 8.36
C PRO A 157 -19.73 1.49 9.26
N GLU A 158 -20.60 0.95 10.12
CA GLU A 158 -20.24 -0.10 11.07
C GLU A 158 -19.75 -1.37 10.35
N SER A 159 -20.27 -1.67 9.16
CA SER A 159 -19.76 -2.77 8.30
C SER A 159 -18.26 -2.70 8.08
N LYS A 160 -17.68 -1.50 7.95
CA LYS A 160 -16.24 -1.32 7.74
C LYS A 160 -15.40 -1.48 9.00
N LEU A 161 -16.01 -1.33 10.18
CA LEU A 161 -15.34 -1.42 11.47
C LEU A 161 -15.46 -2.81 12.10
N ARG A 162 -16.49 -3.58 11.71
CA ARG A 162 -16.80 -4.92 12.23
C ARG A 162 -15.59 -5.86 12.23
N GLN A 163 -14.83 -5.91 11.13
CA GLN A 163 -13.67 -6.79 11.06
C GLN A 163 -12.56 -6.39 12.06
N ALA A 164 -12.28 -5.10 12.21
CA ALA A 164 -11.29 -4.62 13.17
C ALA A 164 -11.72 -4.93 14.62
N ALA A 165 -13.00 -4.68 14.94
CA ALA A 165 -13.57 -5.00 16.25
C ALA A 165 -13.54 -6.50 16.54
N ALA A 166 -13.82 -7.36 15.55
CA ALA A 166 -13.76 -8.82 15.70
C ALA A 166 -12.33 -9.33 15.99
N HIS A 167 -11.30 -8.59 15.56
CA HIS A 167 -9.90 -8.84 15.92
C HIS A 167 -9.47 -8.20 17.24
N GLY A 168 -10.40 -7.59 17.99
CA GLY A 168 -10.15 -7.04 19.33
C GLY A 168 -9.68 -5.59 19.35
N ALA A 169 -9.79 -4.84 18.24
CA ALA A 169 -9.47 -3.42 18.25
C ALA A 169 -10.51 -2.60 19.04
N GLU A 170 -10.06 -1.71 19.91
CA GLU A 170 -10.90 -0.69 20.53
C GLU A 170 -11.26 0.37 19.49
N ILE A 171 -12.55 0.57 19.21
CA ILE A 171 -13.00 1.49 18.17
C ILE A 171 -13.39 2.83 18.79
N ASP A 172 -12.69 3.90 18.38
CA ASP A 172 -12.97 5.28 18.76
C ASP A 172 -13.61 6.04 17.60
N ARG A 173 -14.85 6.51 17.82
CA ARG A 173 -15.66 7.27 16.86
C ARG A 173 -15.90 8.70 17.30
N SER A 174 -15.01 9.25 18.14
CA SER A 174 -15.15 10.61 18.65
C SER A 174 -14.91 11.69 17.58
N ALA A 175 -14.12 11.37 16.55
CA ALA A 175 -13.80 12.29 15.46
C ALA A 175 -15.00 12.54 14.54
N GLU A 176 -15.23 13.79 14.12
CA GLU A 176 -16.24 14.12 13.10
C GLU A 176 -15.72 13.84 11.69
N THR A 177 -14.42 13.99 11.46
CA THR A 177 -13.81 13.88 10.13
C THR A 177 -12.61 12.93 10.11
N ARG A 178 -12.21 12.50 8.89
CA ARG A 178 -11.01 11.67 8.71
C ARG A 178 -9.73 12.38 9.15
N LEU A 179 -9.63 13.69 8.88
CA LEU A 179 -8.52 14.51 9.31
C LEU A 179 -8.45 14.59 10.83
N GLU A 180 -9.60 14.75 11.49
CA GLU A 180 -9.66 14.76 12.96
C GLU A 180 -9.27 13.40 13.55
N ALA A 181 -9.73 12.29 12.98
CA ALA A 181 -9.33 10.94 13.41
C ALA A 181 -7.81 10.76 13.33
N ALA A 182 -7.17 11.24 12.25
CA ALA A 182 -5.72 11.25 12.10
C ALA A 182 -5.03 12.09 13.17
N ARG A 183 -5.57 13.27 13.50
CA ARG A 183 -5.04 14.14 14.57
C ARG A 183 -5.13 13.47 15.94
N LEU A 184 -6.26 12.82 16.24
CA LEU A 184 -6.46 12.11 17.52
C LEU A 184 -5.51 10.92 17.65
N ALA A 185 -5.37 10.10 16.61
CA ALA A 185 -4.43 8.98 16.62
C ALA A 185 -2.98 9.46 16.83
N GLN A 186 -2.57 10.53 16.14
CA GLN A 186 -1.23 11.10 16.32
C GLN A 186 -1.01 11.70 17.71
N ALA A 187 -2.04 12.33 18.30
CA ALA A 187 -1.97 12.87 19.66
C ALA A 187 -1.95 11.78 20.73
N ALA A 188 -2.58 10.64 20.47
CA ALA A 188 -2.56 9.46 21.34
C ALA A 188 -1.22 8.70 21.28
N ALA A 189 -0.42 8.91 20.22
CA ALA A 189 0.90 8.33 20.09
C ALA A 189 1.92 9.01 21.02
N GLY A 190 2.74 8.21 21.71
CA GLY A 190 3.70 8.65 22.72
C GLY A 190 3.49 7.96 24.07
N LYS A 191 4.46 8.11 25.00
CA LYS A 191 4.41 7.53 26.37
C LYS A 191 4.10 6.02 26.42
N GLY A 192 4.65 5.25 25.48
CA GLY A 192 4.42 3.80 25.40
C GLY A 192 3.31 3.38 24.44
N THR A 193 2.71 4.30 23.69
CA THR A 193 1.76 3.99 22.61
C THR A 193 2.40 4.27 21.25
N ALA A 194 2.50 3.25 20.39
CA ALA A 194 3.04 3.38 19.04
C ALA A 194 1.97 3.82 18.03
N TYR A 195 2.35 4.61 17.03
CA TYR A 195 1.46 4.94 15.91
C TYR A 195 1.71 3.99 14.74
N ALA A 196 0.76 3.08 14.52
CA ALA A 196 0.80 2.08 13.45
C ALA A 196 0.33 2.67 12.11
N SER A 197 0.88 3.82 11.72
CA SER A 197 0.37 4.56 10.55
C SER A 197 0.63 3.82 9.25
N HIS A 198 -0.46 3.44 8.58
CA HIS A 198 -0.41 2.89 7.22
C HIS A 198 0.10 3.89 6.18
N VAL A 199 0.10 5.19 6.46
CA VAL A 199 0.59 6.24 5.56
C VAL A 199 2.01 6.63 5.90
N TYR A 200 2.30 6.94 7.16
CA TYR A 200 3.58 7.54 7.52
C TYR A 200 4.67 6.48 7.68
N HIS A 201 4.36 5.32 8.28
CA HIS A 201 5.37 4.34 8.65
C HIS A 201 6.12 3.79 7.42
N PRO A 202 7.45 3.95 7.31
CA PRO A 202 8.20 3.59 6.10
C PRO A 202 8.14 2.10 5.79
N LEU A 203 8.10 1.23 6.81
CA LEU A 203 7.93 -0.21 6.62
C LEU A 203 6.60 -0.61 5.98
N PHE A 204 5.54 0.20 6.13
CA PHE A 204 4.30 -0.07 5.41
C PHE A 204 4.52 0.00 3.90
N LEU A 205 5.27 1.03 3.46
CA LEU A 205 5.67 1.17 2.06
C LEU A 205 6.61 0.04 1.61
N VAL A 206 7.56 -0.40 2.45
CA VAL A 206 8.40 -1.57 2.13
C VAL A 206 7.55 -2.82 1.92
N GLY A 207 6.55 -3.06 2.77
CA GLY A 207 5.62 -4.17 2.58
C GLY A 207 4.88 -4.05 1.26
N GLN A 208 4.45 -2.84 0.90
CA GLN A 208 3.82 -2.58 -0.41
C GLN A 208 4.73 -2.85 -1.61
N MET A 209 6.06 -2.72 -1.49
CA MET A 209 7.00 -3.03 -2.57
C MET A 209 7.01 -4.51 -2.95
N THR A 210 6.64 -5.40 -2.01
CA THR A 210 6.60 -6.85 -2.26
C THR A 210 5.62 -7.23 -3.37
N MET A 211 4.56 -6.44 -3.60
CA MET A 211 3.66 -6.66 -4.74
C MET A 211 4.41 -6.56 -6.08
N ALA A 212 5.34 -5.62 -6.21
CA ALA A 212 6.13 -5.46 -7.43
C ALA A 212 7.07 -6.65 -7.67
N TRP A 213 7.65 -7.17 -6.60
CA TRP A 213 8.56 -8.31 -6.63
C TRP A 213 7.81 -9.60 -6.96
N GLU A 214 6.62 -9.80 -6.38
CA GLU A 214 5.74 -10.90 -6.77
C GLU A 214 5.30 -10.78 -8.23
N ILE A 215 4.92 -9.58 -8.70
CA ILE A 215 4.58 -9.37 -10.11
C ILE A 215 5.75 -9.79 -11.02
N TRP A 216 6.99 -9.45 -10.65
CA TRP A 216 8.17 -9.86 -11.41
C TRP A 216 8.37 -11.38 -11.39
N GLU A 217 8.22 -12.04 -10.24
CA GLU A 217 8.30 -13.51 -10.14
C GLU A 217 7.18 -14.21 -10.93
N ASP A 218 5.95 -13.73 -10.82
CA ASP A 218 4.76 -14.28 -11.49
C ASP A 218 4.81 -14.10 -13.02
N LEU A 219 5.61 -13.16 -13.51
CA LEU A 219 5.83 -12.88 -14.93
C LEU A 219 7.17 -13.41 -15.42
N ASP A 220 7.60 -14.58 -14.92
CA ASP A 220 8.82 -15.25 -15.33
C ASP A 220 10.07 -14.36 -15.23
N ARG A 221 10.17 -13.60 -14.13
CA ARG A 221 11.28 -12.66 -13.88
C ARG A 221 11.40 -11.56 -14.92
N THR A 222 10.28 -11.08 -15.45
CA THR A 222 10.21 -9.91 -16.33
C THR A 222 9.20 -8.89 -15.81
N LEU A 223 9.39 -7.62 -16.16
CA LEU A 223 8.48 -6.56 -15.75
C LEU A 223 7.33 -6.39 -16.75
N PRO A 224 6.12 -6.01 -16.28
CA PRO A 224 5.04 -5.63 -17.19
C PRO A 224 5.36 -4.30 -17.89
N ASP A 225 4.70 -4.03 -19.01
CA ASP A 225 4.80 -2.73 -19.66
C ASP A 225 3.98 -1.66 -18.92
N ILE A 226 2.84 -2.09 -18.36
CA ILE A 226 1.83 -1.20 -17.78
C ILE A 226 1.29 -1.81 -16.48
N VAL A 227 1.16 -0.99 -15.44
CA VAL A 227 0.40 -1.33 -14.24
C VAL A 227 -0.67 -0.29 -13.97
N ILE A 228 -1.91 -0.72 -13.77
CA ILE A 228 -3.07 0.15 -13.54
C ILE A 228 -3.55 -0.03 -12.11
N VAL A 229 -3.61 1.04 -11.32
CA VAL A 229 -3.95 0.95 -9.89
C VAL A 229 -4.98 1.97 -9.42
N PRO A 230 -5.89 1.59 -8.51
CA PRO A 230 -6.75 2.53 -7.81
C PRO A 230 -5.95 3.36 -6.78
N VAL A 231 -6.14 4.69 -6.78
CA VAL A 231 -5.32 5.61 -5.98
C VAL A 231 -6.17 6.41 -4.98
N GLY A 232 -5.82 6.26 -3.70
CA GLY A 232 -6.25 7.15 -2.62
C GLY A 232 -5.06 7.98 -2.11
N ASN A 233 -4.41 7.53 -1.03
CA ASN A 233 -3.22 8.17 -0.46
C ASN A 233 -1.95 8.15 -1.34
N GLY A 234 -1.91 7.36 -2.42
CA GLY A 234 -0.72 7.22 -3.28
C GLY A 234 0.26 6.08 -2.92
N LEU A 235 0.04 5.36 -1.80
CA LEU A 235 0.95 4.30 -1.36
C LEU A 235 1.13 3.14 -2.33
N ILE A 236 0.07 2.70 -3.00
CA ILE A 236 0.17 1.56 -3.93
C ILE A 236 1.04 1.91 -5.13
N VAL A 237 0.92 3.15 -5.64
CA VAL A 237 1.78 3.71 -6.69
C VAL A 237 3.23 3.69 -6.21
N LEU A 238 3.49 4.21 -5.01
CA LEU A 238 4.84 4.24 -4.46
C LEU A 238 5.41 2.85 -4.22
N GLY A 239 4.63 1.91 -3.69
CA GLY A 239 5.08 0.54 -3.45
C GLY A 239 5.51 -0.12 -4.75
N LEU A 240 4.67 -0.03 -5.79
CA LEU A 240 4.99 -0.55 -7.11
C LEU A 240 6.22 0.14 -7.71
N HIS A 241 6.23 1.48 -7.72
CA HIS A 241 7.34 2.27 -8.26
C HIS A 241 8.67 1.92 -7.60
N HIS A 242 8.74 1.98 -6.28
CA HIS A 242 9.98 1.69 -5.55
C HIS A 242 10.37 0.21 -5.66
N GLY A 243 9.41 -0.72 -5.68
CA GLY A 243 9.67 -2.14 -5.85
C GLY A 243 10.24 -2.47 -7.23
N PHE A 244 9.65 -1.94 -8.30
CA PHE A 244 10.19 -2.06 -9.66
C PHE A 244 11.53 -1.35 -9.82
N LYS A 245 11.70 -0.17 -9.21
CA LYS A 245 12.98 0.56 -9.23
C LYS A 245 14.11 -0.19 -8.55
N ALA A 246 13.81 -0.97 -7.51
CA ALA A 246 14.80 -1.86 -6.89
C ALA A 246 15.28 -2.94 -7.90
N LEU A 247 14.36 -3.52 -8.69
CA LEU A 247 14.70 -4.50 -9.73
C LEU A 247 15.53 -3.86 -10.86
N VAL A 248 15.17 -2.66 -11.31
CA VAL A 248 15.95 -1.92 -12.33
C VAL A 248 17.34 -1.57 -11.80
N THR A 249 17.44 -1.09 -10.56
CA THR A 249 18.73 -0.74 -9.92
C THR A 249 19.64 -1.96 -9.75
N ALA A 250 19.04 -3.15 -9.54
CA ALA A 250 19.76 -4.42 -9.47
C ALA A 250 20.17 -4.98 -10.85
N GLY A 251 19.83 -4.30 -11.96
CA GLY A 251 20.14 -4.76 -13.31
C GLY A 251 19.24 -5.90 -13.80
N LEU A 252 18.10 -6.13 -13.15
CA LEU A 252 17.15 -7.20 -13.51
C LEU A 252 16.08 -6.74 -14.52
N ALA A 253 16.06 -5.46 -14.85
CA ALA A 253 15.21 -4.87 -15.88
C ALA A 253 15.81 -3.56 -16.39
N GLU A 254 15.54 -3.21 -17.65
CA GLU A 254 16.09 -2.01 -18.28
C GLU A 254 15.27 -0.74 -18.00
N ARG A 255 13.95 -0.88 -17.83
CA ARG A 255 13.02 0.24 -17.68
C ARG A 255 11.91 -0.05 -16.68
N LEU A 256 11.36 1.02 -16.11
CA LEU A 256 10.19 0.94 -15.24
C LEU A 256 8.91 0.66 -16.07
N PRO A 257 7.95 -0.11 -15.52
CA PRO A 257 6.59 -0.18 -16.05
C PRO A 257 5.91 1.19 -15.98
N ARG A 258 5.10 1.55 -16.98
CA ARG A 258 4.26 2.74 -16.92
C ARG A 258 3.17 2.55 -15.86
N ILE A 259 3.11 3.41 -14.85
CA ILE A 259 2.11 3.32 -13.77
C ILE A 259 0.94 4.27 -14.06
N TYR A 260 -0.23 3.70 -14.28
CA TYR A 260 -1.48 4.45 -14.46
C TYR A 260 -2.27 4.47 -13.16
N GLY A 261 -2.37 5.65 -12.55
CA GLY A 261 -3.13 5.87 -11.32
C GLY A 261 -4.56 6.31 -11.62
N VAL A 262 -5.56 5.69 -10.99
CA VAL A 262 -6.97 5.98 -11.23
C VAL A 262 -7.65 6.45 -9.95
N GLN A 263 -8.27 7.63 -9.97
CA GLN A 263 -9.05 8.18 -8.84
C GLN A 263 -10.54 8.26 -9.18
N ALA A 264 -11.40 8.28 -8.16
CA ALA A 264 -12.80 8.64 -8.38
C ALA A 264 -12.91 10.14 -8.69
N SER A 265 -13.68 10.54 -9.71
CA SER A 265 -13.88 11.96 -10.05
C SER A 265 -14.56 12.77 -8.93
N ALA A 266 -15.12 12.09 -7.92
CA ALA A 266 -15.66 12.70 -6.72
C ALA A 266 -14.57 13.21 -5.75
N CYS A 267 -13.32 12.73 -5.86
CA CYS A 267 -12.18 13.15 -5.05
C CYS A 267 -10.87 12.74 -5.77
N ALA A 268 -10.27 13.66 -6.52
CA ALA A 268 -9.15 13.35 -7.43
C ALA A 268 -7.96 14.33 -7.36
N PRO A 269 -7.44 14.68 -6.17
CA PRO A 269 -6.42 15.71 -6.01
C PRO A 269 -5.12 15.44 -6.79
N ILE A 270 -4.71 14.17 -6.93
CA ILE A 270 -3.47 13.79 -7.63
C ILE A 270 -3.66 13.91 -9.14
N PHE A 271 -4.82 13.49 -9.66
CA PHE A 271 -5.19 13.73 -11.06
C PHE A 271 -5.23 15.23 -11.38
N ASP A 272 -5.87 16.03 -10.52
CA ASP A 272 -5.99 17.47 -10.73
C ASP A 272 -4.62 18.16 -10.79
N ALA A 273 -3.67 17.75 -9.93
CA ALA A 273 -2.30 18.22 -9.97
C ALA A 273 -1.54 17.74 -11.22
N PHE A 274 -1.75 16.49 -11.64
CA PHE A 274 -1.17 15.94 -12.87
C PHE A 274 -1.61 16.75 -14.10
N GLN A 275 -2.91 17.01 -14.25
CA GLN A 275 -3.48 17.76 -15.38
C GLN A 275 -2.98 19.21 -15.45
N ARG A 276 -2.73 19.84 -14.30
CA ARG A 276 -2.17 21.20 -14.23
C ARG A 276 -0.65 21.27 -14.41
N GLY A 277 0.03 20.13 -14.54
CA GLY A 277 1.50 20.09 -14.57
C GLY A 277 2.15 20.54 -13.26
N ALA A 278 1.43 20.49 -12.13
CA ALA A 278 1.93 20.93 -10.83
C ALA A 278 2.84 19.87 -10.19
N ASP A 279 3.85 20.27 -9.41
CA ASP A 279 4.71 19.32 -8.68
C ASP A 279 4.15 18.94 -7.30
N GLN A 280 3.25 19.77 -6.78
CA GLN A 280 2.64 19.56 -5.47
C GLN A 280 1.16 19.24 -5.60
N VAL A 281 0.74 18.23 -4.84
CA VAL A 281 -0.67 17.87 -4.69
C VAL A 281 -1.23 18.66 -3.52
N GLY A 282 -2.15 19.57 -3.82
CA GLY A 282 -2.91 20.31 -2.82
C GLY A 282 -4.15 19.54 -2.36
N GLU A 283 -4.87 20.15 -1.42
CA GLU A 283 -6.20 19.69 -1.04
C GLU A 283 -7.19 19.92 -2.18
N ALA A 284 -8.07 18.95 -2.42
CA ALA A 284 -9.18 19.06 -3.37
C ALA A 284 -10.52 18.91 -2.66
N ALA A 285 -11.55 19.57 -3.20
CA ALA A 285 -12.91 19.34 -2.78
C ALA A 285 -13.28 17.85 -2.97
N SER A 286 -14.07 17.30 -2.04
CA SER A 286 -14.62 15.95 -2.20
C SER A 286 -16.14 15.93 -2.16
N ARG A 287 -16.70 14.90 -2.82
CA ARG A 287 -18.10 14.51 -2.75
C ARG A 287 -18.21 13.06 -2.27
N PRO A 288 -19.40 12.61 -1.83
CA PRO A 288 -19.64 11.20 -1.57
C PRO A 288 -19.28 10.34 -2.79
N THR A 289 -18.67 9.17 -2.54
CA THR A 289 -18.24 8.22 -3.57
C THR A 289 -18.43 6.78 -3.09
N LEU A 290 -18.74 5.88 -4.02
CA LEU A 290 -18.77 4.43 -3.79
C LEU A 290 -17.39 3.93 -3.34
N ALA A 291 -16.32 4.50 -3.89
CA ALA A 291 -14.94 4.14 -3.57
C ALA A 291 -14.42 4.88 -2.31
N GLY A 292 -15.17 4.84 -1.21
CA GLY A 292 -14.85 5.60 0.00
C GLY A 292 -13.47 5.32 0.60
N GLY A 293 -12.87 4.15 0.33
CA GLY A 293 -11.49 3.85 0.74
C GLY A 293 -10.43 4.71 0.05
N LEU A 294 -10.75 5.28 -1.13
CA LEU A 294 -9.89 6.15 -1.91
C LEU A 294 -10.15 7.65 -1.70
N ARG A 295 -11.24 8.02 -1.00
CA ARG A 295 -11.59 9.42 -0.73
C ARG A 295 -10.61 10.03 0.26
N VAL A 296 -9.65 10.78 -0.28
CA VAL A 296 -8.58 11.47 0.46
C VAL A 296 -8.37 12.84 -0.17
N GLU A 297 -8.84 13.90 0.48
CA GLU A 297 -8.81 15.29 -0.03
C GLU A 297 -7.39 15.86 -0.09
N ALA A 298 -6.60 15.61 0.95
CA ALA A 298 -5.20 16.04 1.05
C ALA A 298 -4.29 14.82 1.31
N PRO A 299 -3.90 14.06 0.26
CA PRO A 299 -3.11 12.85 0.43
C PRO A 299 -1.69 13.18 0.90
N PRO A 300 -1.23 12.70 2.09
CA PRO A 300 0.09 13.05 2.61
C PRO A 300 1.27 12.63 1.74
N ARG A 301 1.05 11.65 0.85
CA ARG A 301 2.03 11.16 -0.13
C ARG A 301 1.65 11.50 -1.57
N GLY A 302 0.71 12.41 -1.78
CA GLY A 302 0.19 12.77 -3.09
C GLY A 302 1.28 13.23 -4.06
N SER A 303 2.10 14.21 -3.64
CA SER A 303 3.20 14.73 -4.47
C SER A 303 4.23 13.65 -4.81
N GLN A 304 4.53 12.75 -3.87
CA GLN A 304 5.44 11.63 -4.12
C GLN A 304 4.87 10.64 -5.15
N ALA A 305 3.58 10.30 -5.02
CA ALA A 305 2.90 9.42 -5.97
C ALA A 305 2.80 10.06 -7.35
N LEU A 306 2.57 11.38 -7.44
CA LEU A 306 2.58 12.13 -8.68
C LEU A 306 3.95 12.08 -9.36
N ALA A 307 5.03 12.31 -8.61
CA ALA A 307 6.39 12.21 -9.12
C ALA A 307 6.70 10.79 -9.62
N ALA A 308 6.30 9.75 -8.88
CA ALA A 308 6.48 8.36 -9.29
C ALA A 308 5.70 7.99 -10.57
N VAL A 309 4.47 8.49 -10.74
CA VAL A 309 3.70 8.32 -11.99
C VAL A 309 4.44 8.96 -13.16
N ARG A 310 4.95 10.19 -13.00
CA ARG A 310 5.72 10.89 -14.04
C ARG A 310 7.04 10.19 -14.37
N GLU A 311 7.80 9.78 -13.36
CA GLU A 311 9.07 9.06 -13.54
C GLU A 311 8.85 7.75 -14.32
N SER A 312 7.73 7.07 -14.06
CA SER A 312 7.36 5.84 -14.78
C SER A 312 6.90 6.06 -16.23
N GLY A 313 6.70 7.31 -16.67
CA GLY A 313 6.08 7.63 -17.96
C GLY A 313 4.59 7.27 -18.03
N GLY A 314 3.94 7.11 -16.88
CA GLY A 314 2.51 6.80 -16.76
C GLY A 314 1.63 8.06 -16.70
N ALA A 315 0.36 7.86 -16.36
CA ALA A 315 -0.62 8.95 -16.30
C ALA A 315 -1.63 8.79 -15.17
N MET A 316 -2.29 9.89 -14.81
CA MET A 316 -3.43 9.88 -13.90
C MET A 316 -4.75 9.90 -14.69
N LEU A 317 -5.75 9.16 -14.22
CA LEU A 317 -7.11 9.16 -14.75
C LEU A 317 -8.13 9.38 -13.64
N THR A 318 -9.34 9.75 -14.04
CA THR A 318 -10.51 9.67 -13.17
C THR A 318 -11.63 8.82 -13.74
N VAL A 319 -12.43 8.26 -12.84
CA VAL A 319 -13.65 7.51 -13.16
C VAL A 319 -14.83 8.03 -12.34
N SER A 320 -15.98 8.13 -12.99
CA SER A 320 -17.25 8.52 -12.37
C SER A 320 -17.85 7.38 -11.54
N GLU A 321 -18.80 7.70 -10.67
CA GLU A 321 -19.52 6.70 -9.86
C GLU A 321 -20.23 5.63 -10.72
N ALA A 322 -20.75 6.02 -11.89
CA ALA A 322 -21.36 5.09 -12.83
C ALA A 322 -20.32 4.13 -13.42
N GLU A 323 -19.12 4.61 -13.73
CA GLU A 323 -18.01 3.80 -14.23
C GLU A 323 -17.47 2.86 -13.14
N ILE A 324 -17.39 3.31 -11.88
CA ILE A 324 -17.04 2.45 -10.74
C ILE A 324 -18.02 1.29 -10.61
N ARG A 325 -19.33 1.57 -10.67
CA ARG A 325 -20.37 0.54 -10.60
C ARG A 325 -20.28 -0.45 -11.76
N ARG A 326 -20.04 0.03 -12.99
CA ARG A 326 -19.80 -0.84 -14.15
C ARG A 326 -18.53 -1.68 -13.98
N GLY A 327 -17.47 -1.11 -13.42
CA GLY A 327 -16.26 -1.83 -13.07
C GLY A 327 -16.53 -2.96 -12.07
N GLN A 328 -17.34 -2.73 -11.04
CA GLN A 328 -17.71 -3.81 -10.12
C GLN A 328 -18.52 -4.92 -10.81
N ALA A 329 -19.49 -4.57 -11.64
CA ALA A 329 -20.28 -5.54 -12.40
C ALA A 329 -19.40 -6.36 -13.35
N LEU A 330 -18.44 -5.70 -14.02
CA LEU A 330 -17.49 -6.35 -14.91
C LEU A 330 -16.56 -7.31 -14.15
N ALA A 331 -16.02 -6.90 -13.00
CA ALA A 331 -15.24 -7.78 -12.14
C ALA A 331 -16.06 -9.02 -11.73
N ALA A 332 -17.31 -8.83 -11.33
CA ALA A 332 -18.20 -9.92 -10.94
C ALA A 332 -18.49 -10.89 -12.11
N ASN A 333 -18.70 -10.37 -13.32
CA ASN A 333 -18.87 -11.19 -14.53
C ASN A 333 -17.62 -12.00 -14.89
N LEU A 334 -16.43 -11.53 -14.49
CA LEU A 334 -15.17 -12.24 -14.62
C LEU A 334 -14.91 -13.22 -13.44
N GLY A 335 -15.83 -13.32 -12.49
CA GLY A 335 -15.72 -14.21 -11.33
C GLY A 335 -15.06 -13.59 -10.09
N TRP A 336 -14.79 -12.29 -10.08
CA TRP A 336 -14.17 -11.59 -8.95
C TRP A 336 -15.15 -10.65 -8.23
N TYR A 337 -15.43 -10.96 -6.96
CA TYR A 337 -16.27 -10.12 -6.11
C TYR A 337 -15.42 -9.11 -5.34
N VAL A 338 -15.31 -7.88 -5.86
CA VAL A 338 -14.41 -6.84 -5.35
C VAL A 338 -15.15 -5.62 -4.79
N GLU A 339 -14.54 -4.94 -3.81
CA GLU A 339 -15.07 -3.69 -3.29
C GLU A 339 -15.02 -2.56 -4.34
N PRO A 340 -15.81 -1.47 -4.19
CA PRO A 340 -15.82 -0.38 -5.16
C PRO A 340 -14.45 0.28 -5.37
N SER A 341 -13.62 0.40 -4.32
CA SER A 341 -12.27 0.96 -4.43
C SER A 341 -11.39 0.12 -5.37
N SER A 342 -11.55 -1.19 -5.37
CA SER A 342 -10.79 -2.09 -6.25
C SER A 342 -11.25 -1.98 -7.70
N ALA A 343 -12.55 -1.81 -7.92
CA ALA A 343 -13.13 -1.65 -9.26
C ALA A 343 -12.73 -0.35 -9.97
N VAL A 344 -12.23 0.66 -9.24
CA VAL A 344 -11.71 1.91 -9.82
C VAL A 344 -10.59 1.64 -10.82
N GLY A 345 -9.67 0.71 -10.52
CA GLY A 345 -8.62 0.33 -11.46
C GLY A 345 -9.19 -0.30 -12.75
N LEU A 346 -10.18 -1.18 -12.61
CA LEU A 346 -10.83 -1.84 -13.74
C LEU A 346 -11.59 -0.84 -14.62
N ALA A 347 -12.29 0.10 -14.00
CA ALA A 347 -12.95 1.19 -14.71
C ALA A 347 -11.95 2.07 -15.47
N GLY A 348 -10.75 2.26 -14.92
CA GLY A 348 -9.65 2.96 -15.60
C GLY A 348 -9.10 2.18 -16.79
N LEU A 349 -8.91 0.87 -16.66
CA LEU A 349 -8.49 0.00 -17.76
C LEU A 349 -9.44 0.08 -18.97
N VAL A 350 -10.76 0.11 -18.72
CA VAL A 350 -11.75 0.29 -19.81
C VAL A 350 -11.56 1.61 -20.56
N LYS A 351 -11.09 2.68 -19.90
CA LYS A 351 -10.78 3.96 -20.57
C LYS A 351 -9.47 3.93 -21.37
N LEU A 352 -8.58 3.01 -21.03
CA LEU A 352 -7.24 2.90 -21.63
C LEU A 352 -7.19 1.93 -22.83
N ASP A 353 -8.29 1.28 -23.18
CA ASP A 353 -8.42 0.34 -24.32
C ASP A 353 -7.68 0.80 -25.59
N LYS A 354 -7.88 2.07 -26.00
CA LYS A 354 -7.26 2.63 -27.21
C LYS A 354 -5.88 3.24 -27.00
N VAL A 355 -5.43 3.33 -25.76
CA VAL A 355 -4.13 3.90 -25.38
C VAL A 355 -3.09 2.81 -25.21
N ILE A 356 -3.51 1.61 -24.82
CA ILE A 356 -2.63 0.47 -24.61
C ILE A 356 -2.28 -0.14 -25.97
N GLU A 357 -0.99 -0.17 -26.28
CA GLU A 357 -0.47 -0.79 -27.49
C GLU A 357 -0.74 -2.29 -27.48
N THR A 358 -1.21 -2.83 -28.60
CA THR A 358 -1.44 -4.28 -28.76
C THR A 358 -0.16 -5.05 -28.44
N GLY A 359 -0.28 -6.10 -27.62
CA GLY A 359 0.87 -6.90 -27.16
C GLY A 359 1.52 -6.38 -25.87
N SER A 360 1.12 -5.20 -25.36
CA SER A 360 1.57 -4.73 -24.04
C SER A 360 1.18 -5.72 -22.94
N ARG A 361 2.12 -6.01 -22.04
CA ARG A 361 1.81 -6.77 -20.83
C ARG A 361 1.25 -5.85 -19.75
N VAL A 362 -0.03 -6.01 -19.45
CA VAL A 362 -0.77 -5.17 -18.50
C VAL A 362 -1.03 -5.93 -17.20
N VAL A 363 -0.75 -5.30 -16.07
CA VAL A 363 -1.09 -5.81 -14.73
C VAL A 363 -2.10 -4.88 -14.03
N LEU A 364 -3.10 -5.47 -13.36
CA LEU A 364 -4.10 -4.77 -12.58
C LEU A 364 -4.31 -5.44 -11.22
N PRO A 365 -3.85 -4.82 -10.11
CA PRO A 365 -4.13 -5.34 -8.77
C PRO A 365 -5.60 -5.18 -8.37
N LEU A 366 -6.24 -6.28 -8.00
CA LEU A 366 -7.55 -6.29 -7.34
C LEU A 366 -7.31 -6.18 -5.83
N THR A 367 -7.63 -5.02 -5.25
CA THR A 367 -7.04 -4.54 -3.98
C THR A 367 -7.85 -4.85 -2.72
N GLY A 368 -9.15 -5.12 -2.85
CA GLY A 368 -10.03 -5.29 -1.69
C GLY A 368 -11.27 -6.11 -2.01
N SER A 369 -11.66 -6.93 -1.03
CA SER A 369 -12.72 -7.93 -1.20
C SER A 369 -14.11 -7.31 -1.12
N GLY A 370 -14.99 -7.70 -2.03
CA GLY A 370 -16.40 -7.31 -2.01
C GLY A 370 -17.14 -7.84 -0.79
N LEU A 371 -16.63 -8.92 -0.15
CA LEU A 371 -17.24 -9.51 1.05
C LEU A 371 -17.21 -8.59 2.28
N LYS A 372 -16.49 -7.45 2.19
CA LYS A 372 -16.33 -6.46 3.25
C LYS A 372 -17.22 -5.22 3.07
N SER A 373 -17.94 -5.13 1.96
CA SER A 373 -18.67 -3.93 1.53
C SER A 373 -20.17 -4.01 1.77
#